data_AF-A0A5J6I5A3-F1
#
_entry.id   AF-A0A5J6I5A3-F1
#
_cell.length_a   1.000
_cell.length_b   1.000
_cell.length_c   1.000
_cell.angle_alpha   90.00
_cell.angle_beta   90.00
_cell.angle_gamma   90.00
#
_symmetry.space_group_name_H-M   'P 1'
#
loop_
_entity.id
_entity.type
_entity.pdbx_description
1 polymer ?
#
loop_
_entity_poly.entity_id
_entity_poly.type
_entity_poly.pdbx_seq_one_letter_code
_entity_poly.pdbx_strand_id
1 'polypeptide(L)'
;MTTAVREAPHHRNLTCVKEYRCRRPACLRRSADYDRNRNRLVAYGRWQPLVDAEPVRQHIRMLSSYGIGWQRVCRLAGVANGCISKILYGAPHEGRGPTKRVRTTTADKILAVKPSLDHVAPSARVDGTGTRRRLQALVANGWPQMRLGRELGIKHHRLIWDQVRKDVVSGDTARKVRDLYERLWNVDPATRGVSLRYIAQAKQIAVTNGWAPPAAWDDDYIDSPAAAPDLGEHVDRYTAIAEDARWLMSTQGYTVAQAAHRLGITKDHLYRAFSQRPETNEAVAA
;
A
#
# COMPACT_ATOMS: atom_id res chain seq x y z
N MET A 1 17.78 9.59 62.17
CA MET A 1 17.25 9.36 60.80
C MET A 1 17.69 10.51 59.92
N THR A 2 18.72 10.32 59.09
CA THR A 2 19.22 11.33 58.18
C THR A 2 18.21 11.54 57.05
N THR A 3 17.47 12.64 57.11
CA THR A 3 16.64 13.16 56.00
C THR A 3 17.56 13.68 54.91
N ALA A 4 18.28 12.79 54.24
CA ALA A 4 19.01 13.14 53.03
C ALA A 4 17.97 13.60 51.99
N VAL A 5 17.99 14.89 51.68
CA VAL A 5 17.17 15.47 50.61
C VAL A 5 17.59 14.77 49.32
N ARG A 6 16.75 13.86 48.84
CA ARG A 6 16.97 13.15 47.58
C ARG A 6 16.99 14.20 46.47
N GLU A 7 18.15 14.43 45.87
CA GLU A 7 18.27 15.33 44.72
C GLU A 7 17.73 14.63 43.46
N ALA A 8 17.02 15.40 42.63
CA ALA A 8 16.42 14.85 41.41
C ALA A 8 17.52 14.56 40.37
N PRO A 9 17.53 13.36 39.75
CA PRO A 9 18.55 13.01 38.76
C PRO A 9 18.49 13.89 37.49
N HIS A 10 17.32 14.48 37.19
CA HIS A 10 17.18 15.48 36.12
C HIS A 10 15.97 16.39 36.35
N HIS A 11 16.04 17.63 35.86
CA HIS A 11 14.96 18.64 35.93
C HIS A 11 14.13 18.75 34.64
N ARG A 12 14.03 17.69 33.84
CA ARG A 12 13.43 17.71 32.48
C ARG A 12 11.94 17.34 32.42
N ASN A 13 11.42 16.66 33.43
CA ASN A 13 10.02 16.21 33.48
C ASN A 13 9.38 16.49 34.85
N LEU A 14 8.12 16.08 35.03
CA LEU A 14 7.37 16.31 36.26
C LEU A 14 7.85 15.46 37.46
N THR A 15 8.67 14.43 37.21
CA THR A 15 9.21 13.55 38.25
C THR A 15 10.00 14.32 39.31
N CYS A 16 10.77 15.34 38.90
CA CYS A 16 11.54 16.14 39.85
C CYS A 16 10.66 16.88 40.88
N VAL A 17 9.48 17.34 40.50
CA VAL A 17 8.55 17.99 41.44
C VAL A 17 7.78 16.95 42.24
N LYS A 18 7.28 15.89 41.57
CA LYS A 18 6.38 14.90 42.18
C LYS A 18 7.07 13.94 43.15
N GLU A 19 8.24 13.42 42.79
CA GLU A 19 8.95 12.42 43.59
C GLU A 19 10.05 13.03 44.47
N TYR A 20 10.72 14.07 43.98
CA TYR A 20 11.88 14.69 44.64
C TYR A 20 11.58 16.04 45.29
N ARG A 21 10.30 16.49 45.27
CA ARG A 21 9.83 17.74 45.88
C ARG A 21 10.66 18.98 45.50
N CYS A 22 11.15 19.03 44.26
CA CYS A 22 11.98 20.12 43.75
C CYS A 22 11.22 21.47 43.80
N ARG A 23 11.87 22.50 44.36
CA ARG A 23 11.30 23.86 44.49
C ARG A 23 11.80 24.87 43.44
N ARG A 24 12.56 24.42 42.43
CA ARG A 24 13.07 25.33 41.39
C ARG A 24 11.90 25.99 40.63
N PRO A 25 11.91 27.33 40.42
CA PRO A 25 10.78 28.04 39.80
C PRO A 25 10.34 27.47 38.45
N ALA A 26 11.30 27.10 37.58
CA ALA A 26 10.99 26.52 36.28
C ALA A 26 10.28 25.15 36.38
N CYS A 27 10.65 24.33 37.37
CA CYS A 27 10.02 23.03 37.60
C CYS A 27 8.59 23.18 38.13
N LEU A 28 8.38 24.12 39.06
CA LEU A 28 7.06 24.43 39.61
C LEU A 28 6.12 25.00 38.55
N ARG A 29 6.59 25.93 37.70
CA ARG A 29 5.81 26.44 36.55
C ARG A 29 5.35 25.31 35.63
N ARG A 30 6.27 24.40 35.25
CA ARG A 30 5.92 23.21 34.42
C ARG A 30 4.84 22.35 35.07
N SER A 31 4.90 22.15 36.40
CA SER A 31 3.86 21.41 37.13
C SER A 31 2.52 22.13 37.09
N ALA A 32 2.52 23.43 37.38
CA ALA A 32 1.31 24.25 37.36
C ALA A 32 0.67 24.30 35.96
N ASP A 33 1.47 24.42 34.90
CA ASP A 33 0.98 24.40 33.52
C ASP A 33 0.37 23.04 33.14
N TYR A 34 0.99 21.94 33.59
CA TYR A 34 0.42 20.60 33.45
C TYR A 34 -0.93 20.47 34.16
N ASP A 35 -1.01 20.93 35.42
CA ASP A 35 -2.24 20.86 36.22
C ASP A 35 -3.35 21.73 35.62
N ARG A 36 -3.02 22.93 35.14
CA ARG A 36 -3.95 23.83 34.43
C ARG A 36 -4.50 23.17 33.16
N ASN A 37 -3.64 22.58 32.34
CA ASN A 37 -4.06 21.89 31.11
C ASN A 37 -4.92 20.65 31.41
N ARG A 38 -4.53 19.86 32.43
CA ARG A 38 -5.32 18.72 32.91
C ARG A 38 -6.72 19.16 33.34
N ASN A 39 -6.81 20.19 34.20
CA ASN A 39 -8.10 20.67 34.71
C ASN A 39 -8.99 21.19 33.57
N ARG A 40 -8.41 21.88 32.58
CA ARG A 40 -9.13 22.31 31.38
C ARG A 40 -9.69 21.12 30.59
N LEU A 41 -8.89 20.09 30.34
CA LEU A 41 -9.33 18.89 29.63
C LEU A 41 -10.38 18.09 30.41
N VAL A 42 -10.28 18.03 31.73
CA VAL A 42 -11.29 17.40 32.61
C VAL A 42 -12.61 18.16 32.52
N ALA A 43 -12.59 19.49 32.62
CA ALA A 43 -13.79 20.32 32.52
C ALA A 43 -14.51 20.16 31.17
N TYR A 44 -13.76 19.93 30.08
CA TYR A 44 -14.32 19.66 28.76
C TYR A 44 -14.73 18.19 28.53
N GLY A 45 -14.56 17.30 29.52
CA GLY A 45 -14.80 15.87 29.35
C GLY A 45 -13.82 15.15 28.39
N ARG A 46 -12.73 15.82 27.99
CA ARG A 46 -11.74 15.32 27.02
C ARG A 46 -10.50 14.72 27.68
N TRP A 47 -10.46 14.64 29.00
CA TRP A 47 -9.32 14.07 29.72
C TRP A 47 -9.33 12.54 29.63
N GLN A 48 -8.61 12.03 28.63
CA GLN A 48 -8.33 10.61 28.47
C GLN A 48 -6.82 10.44 28.39
N PRO A 49 -6.10 10.29 29.52
CA PRO A 49 -4.64 10.20 29.51
C PRO A 49 -4.13 8.82 29.10
N LEU A 50 -4.99 7.80 29.21
CA LEU A 50 -4.67 6.40 28.96
C LEU A 50 -5.80 5.75 28.18
N VAL A 51 -5.47 5.10 27.08
CA VAL A 51 -6.36 4.31 26.23
C VAL A 51 -5.99 2.83 26.28
N ASP A 52 -6.87 1.96 25.79
CA ASP A 52 -6.57 0.55 25.64
C ASP A 52 -5.37 0.34 24.70
N ALA A 53 -4.48 -0.58 25.09
CA ALA A 53 -3.30 -0.92 24.31
C ALA A 53 -3.57 -1.97 23.24
N GLU A 54 -4.71 -2.68 23.28
CA GLU A 54 -4.98 -3.76 22.33
C GLU A 54 -5.11 -3.29 20.87
N PRO A 55 -5.82 -2.21 20.52
CA PRO A 55 -5.84 -1.70 19.14
C PRO A 55 -4.45 -1.35 18.62
N VAL A 56 -3.59 -0.78 19.49
CA VAL A 56 -2.20 -0.45 19.15
C VAL A 56 -1.39 -1.71 18.89
N ARG A 57 -1.59 -2.76 19.69
CA ARG A 57 -0.93 -4.06 19.53
C ARG A 57 -1.33 -4.74 18.21
N GLN A 58 -2.62 -4.76 17.90
CA GLN A 58 -3.14 -5.28 16.64
C GLN A 58 -2.56 -4.53 15.45
N HIS A 59 -2.51 -3.20 15.51
CA HIS A 59 -1.90 -2.36 14.49
C HIS A 59 -0.42 -2.68 14.26
N ILE A 60 0.37 -2.85 15.32
CA ILE A 60 1.79 -3.23 15.19
C ILE A 60 1.95 -4.61 14.55
N ARG A 61 1.09 -5.58 14.90
CA ARG A 61 1.10 -6.90 14.27
C ARG A 61 0.74 -6.85 12.80
N MET A 62 -0.26 -6.03 12.44
CA MET A 62 -0.61 -5.75 11.05
C MET A 62 0.58 -5.13 10.31
N LEU A 63 1.22 -4.09 10.85
CA LEU A 63 2.43 -3.51 10.22
C LEU A 63 3.55 -4.56 10.04
N SER A 64 3.67 -5.51 10.97
CA SER A 64 4.64 -6.60 10.86
C SER A 64 4.30 -7.57 9.73
N SER A 65 3.03 -7.81 9.39
CA SER A 65 2.67 -8.64 8.24
C SER A 65 3.02 -7.96 6.90
N TYR A 66 3.09 -6.62 6.88
CA TYR A 66 3.65 -5.84 5.76
C TYR A 66 5.18 -5.72 5.79
N GLY A 67 5.88 -6.47 6.65
CA GLY A 67 7.34 -6.46 6.77
C GLY A 67 7.91 -5.23 7.50
N ILE A 68 7.06 -4.42 8.14
CA ILE A 68 7.49 -3.28 8.96
C ILE A 68 7.68 -3.77 10.40
N GLY A 69 8.92 -4.14 10.73
CA GLY A 69 9.26 -4.60 12.08
C GLY A 69 9.04 -3.52 13.16
N TRP A 70 8.71 -3.95 14.38
CA TRP A 70 8.34 -3.03 15.48
C TRP A 70 9.42 -1.98 15.81
N GLN A 71 10.71 -2.29 15.64
CA GLN A 71 11.79 -1.29 15.80
C GLN A 71 11.76 -0.19 14.72
N ARG A 72 11.28 -0.52 13.51
CA ARG A 72 11.04 0.46 12.46
C ARG A 72 9.83 1.31 12.81
N VAL A 73 8.76 0.70 13.33
CA VAL A 73 7.60 1.43 13.87
C VAL A 73 8.01 2.41 14.96
N CYS A 74 8.89 2.03 15.90
CA CYS A 74 9.43 2.96 16.91
C CYS A 74 10.05 4.22 16.29
N ARG A 75 10.90 4.02 15.27
CA ARG A 75 11.57 5.12 14.56
C ARG A 75 10.57 6.02 13.82
N LEU A 76 9.61 5.43 13.11
CA LEU A 76 8.58 6.16 12.37
C LEU A 76 7.62 6.93 13.29
N ALA A 77 7.21 6.33 14.40
CA ALA A 77 6.32 6.94 15.38
C ALA A 77 7.03 7.93 16.33
N GLY A 78 8.37 7.95 16.35
CA GLY A 78 9.14 8.74 17.31
C GLY A 78 8.90 8.30 18.76
N VAL A 79 8.81 6.98 18.99
CA VAL A 79 8.55 6.35 20.29
C VAL A 79 9.74 5.49 20.70
N ALA A 80 10.07 5.47 21.99
CA ALA A 80 11.19 4.67 22.52
C ALA A 80 10.94 3.16 22.36
N ASN A 81 11.98 2.39 22.02
CA ASN A 81 11.91 0.93 21.83
C ASN A 81 11.28 0.19 23.00
N GLY A 82 11.65 0.55 24.24
CA GLY A 82 11.10 -0.07 25.44
C GLY A 82 9.59 0.11 25.60
N CYS A 83 9.00 1.15 25.00
CA CYS A 83 7.55 1.36 25.03
C CYS A 83 6.82 0.34 24.17
N ILE A 84 7.22 0.16 22.90
CA ILE A 84 6.60 -0.83 22.01
C ILE A 84 6.88 -2.26 22.50
N SER A 85 8.07 -2.54 23.02
CA SER A 85 8.40 -3.84 23.62
C SER A 85 7.46 -4.18 24.80
N LYS A 86 7.18 -3.21 25.69
CA LYS A 86 6.25 -3.40 26.82
C LYS A 86 4.79 -3.52 26.38
N ILE A 87 4.42 -2.87 25.27
CA ILE A 87 3.11 -3.05 24.66
C ILE A 87 3.00 -4.49 24.17
N LEU A 88 3.94 -4.98 23.35
CA LEU A 88 3.86 -6.31 22.73
C LEU A 88 4.06 -7.47 23.72
N TYR A 89 5.10 -7.41 24.54
CA TYR A 89 5.58 -8.56 25.32
C TYR A 89 5.47 -8.36 26.85
N GLY A 90 5.24 -7.13 27.31
CA GLY A 90 5.21 -6.81 28.74
C GLY A 90 6.61 -6.69 29.35
N ALA A 91 6.75 -7.12 30.60
CA ALA A 91 8.02 -7.23 31.30
C ALA A 91 8.15 -8.64 31.90
N PRO A 92 8.55 -9.63 31.08
CA PRO A 92 8.62 -11.04 31.51
C PRO A 92 9.52 -11.25 32.73
N HIS A 93 10.63 -10.51 32.81
CA HIS A 93 11.56 -10.53 33.95
C HIS A 93 10.93 -10.04 35.27
N GLU A 94 9.84 -9.26 35.20
CA GLU A 94 9.06 -8.82 36.36
C GLU A 94 7.80 -9.68 36.57
N GLY A 95 7.61 -10.76 35.80
CA GLY A 95 6.38 -11.57 35.81
C GLY A 95 5.15 -10.83 35.28
N ARG A 96 5.34 -9.69 34.61
CA ARG A 96 4.23 -8.85 34.12
C ARG A 96 3.96 -9.12 32.66
N GLY A 97 2.71 -9.49 32.38
CA GLY A 97 2.20 -9.61 31.02
C GLY A 97 2.16 -8.26 30.27
N PRO A 98 1.70 -8.29 29.01
CA PRO A 98 1.69 -7.12 28.16
C PRO A 98 0.90 -5.93 28.74
N THR A 99 1.36 -4.72 28.44
CA THR A 99 0.74 -3.49 28.95
C THR A 99 -0.72 -3.38 28.51
N LYS A 100 -1.64 -3.17 29.47
CA LYS A 100 -3.09 -3.05 29.20
C LYS A 100 -3.51 -1.64 28.76
N ARG A 101 -2.81 -0.60 29.20
CA ARG A 101 -3.16 0.80 28.89
C ARG A 101 -1.93 1.60 28.48
N VAL A 102 -2.07 2.40 27.43
CA VAL A 102 -1.01 3.24 26.87
C VAL A 102 -1.45 4.69 26.86
N ARG A 103 -0.50 5.63 26.90
CA ARG A 103 -0.82 7.05 26.74
C ARG A 103 -1.44 7.32 25.38
N THR A 104 -2.50 8.13 25.35
CA THR A 104 -3.22 8.52 24.12
C THR A 104 -2.27 9.07 23.07
N THR A 105 -1.39 9.99 23.46
CA THR A 105 -0.35 10.55 22.56
C THR A 105 0.57 9.50 21.94
N THR A 106 0.83 8.40 22.65
CA THR A 106 1.68 7.32 22.15
C THR A 106 0.88 6.39 21.24
N ALA A 107 -0.37 6.09 21.60
CA ALA A 107 -1.28 5.34 20.74
C ALA A 107 -1.47 6.05 19.39
N ASP A 108 -1.79 7.34 19.42
CA ASP A 108 -2.02 8.15 18.21
C ASP A 108 -0.80 8.13 17.28
N LYS A 109 0.41 8.29 17.85
CA LYS A 109 1.67 8.23 17.08
C LYS A 109 1.90 6.87 16.43
N ILE A 110 1.59 5.77 17.11
CA ILE A 110 1.77 4.42 16.58
C ILE A 110 0.71 4.14 15.51
N LEU A 111 -0.56 4.48 15.78
CA LEU A 111 -1.68 4.28 14.87
C LEU A 111 -1.56 5.13 13.59
N ALA A 112 -0.89 6.29 13.66
CA ALA A 112 -0.60 7.12 12.50
C ALA A 112 0.39 6.48 11.51
N VAL A 113 1.18 5.48 11.93
CA VAL A 113 2.10 4.78 11.02
C VAL A 113 1.30 3.88 10.09
N LYS A 114 1.23 4.23 8.80
CA LYS A 114 0.54 3.44 7.78
C LYS A 114 1.43 2.35 7.18
N PRO A 115 0.86 1.21 6.73
CA PRO A 115 1.60 0.25 5.93
C PRO A 115 1.97 0.90 4.59
N SER A 116 3.28 0.98 4.30
CA SER A 116 3.80 1.48 3.03
C SER A 116 5.16 0.84 2.76
N LEU A 117 5.45 0.54 1.49
CA LEU A 117 6.76 0.05 1.06
C LEU A 117 7.91 1.05 1.36
N ASP A 118 7.60 2.35 1.52
CA ASP A 118 8.60 3.37 1.92
C ASP A 118 9.00 3.25 3.39
N HIS A 119 8.11 2.68 4.22
CA HIS A 119 8.37 2.41 5.62
C HIS A 119 9.18 1.13 5.83
N VAL A 120 9.17 0.22 4.85
CA VAL A 120 9.93 -1.04 4.87
C VAL A 120 11.44 -0.77 4.73
N ALA A 121 12.27 -1.49 5.50
CA ALA A 121 13.72 -1.37 5.37
C ALA A 121 14.21 -1.98 4.04
N PRO A 122 15.25 -1.44 3.37
CA PRO A 122 15.70 -1.93 2.05
C PRO A 122 15.98 -3.44 1.99
N SER A 123 16.64 -3.99 3.00
CA SER A 123 16.98 -5.41 3.09
C SER A 123 15.90 -6.27 3.76
N ALA A 124 14.78 -5.68 4.19
CA ALA A 124 13.70 -6.45 4.78
C ALA A 124 13.08 -7.39 3.74
N ARG A 125 12.69 -8.57 4.21
CA ARG A 125 11.98 -9.57 3.43
C ARG A 125 10.48 -9.26 3.48
N VAL A 126 9.88 -8.99 2.33
CA VAL A 126 8.45 -8.69 2.19
C VAL A 126 7.77 -9.67 1.25
N ASP A 127 6.45 -9.77 1.39
CA ASP A 127 5.62 -10.57 0.49
C ASP A 127 5.82 -10.14 -0.98
N GLY A 128 6.11 -11.11 -1.84
CA GLY A 128 6.39 -10.89 -3.25
C GLY A 128 5.14 -10.71 -4.12
N THR A 129 3.94 -10.93 -3.59
CA THR A 129 2.67 -10.93 -4.34
C THR A 129 2.46 -9.65 -5.12
N GLY A 130 2.59 -8.49 -4.46
CA GLY A 130 2.48 -7.19 -5.11
C GLY A 130 3.51 -6.93 -6.20
N THR A 131 4.74 -7.39 -5.98
CA THR A 131 5.85 -7.25 -6.93
C THR A 131 5.61 -8.11 -8.16
N ARG A 132 5.21 -9.36 -7.95
CA ARG A 132 4.83 -10.33 -8.98
C ARG A 132 3.70 -9.79 -9.84
N ARG A 133 2.59 -9.34 -9.24
CA ARG A 133 1.41 -8.83 -9.95
C ARG A 133 1.73 -7.60 -10.80
N ARG A 134 2.47 -6.63 -10.26
CA ARG A 134 2.90 -5.44 -11.02
C ARG A 134 3.77 -5.80 -12.22
N LEU A 135 4.72 -6.73 -12.07
CA LEU A 135 5.55 -7.19 -13.20
C LEU A 135 4.72 -7.93 -14.25
N GLN A 136 3.82 -8.83 -13.82
CA GLN A 136 2.91 -9.56 -14.70
C GLN A 136 2.02 -8.61 -15.50
N ALA A 137 1.45 -7.61 -14.82
CA ALA A 137 0.60 -6.58 -15.41
C ALA A 137 1.34 -5.73 -16.45
N LEU A 138 2.60 -5.33 -16.19
CA LEU A 138 3.41 -4.65 -17.20
C LEU A 138 3.65 -5.51 -18.44
N VAL A 139 3.89 -6.82 -18.26
CA VAL A 139 4.05 -7.75 -19.39
C VAL A 139 2.73 -7.90 -20.16
N ALA A 140 1.60 -7.96 -19.46
CA ALA A 140 0.27 -7.98 -20.08
C ALA A 140 -0.04 -6.71 -20.89
N ASN A 141 0.47 -5.54 -20.46
CA ASN A 141 0.42 -4.31 -21.26
C ASN A 141 1.44 -4.26 -22.41
N GLY A 142 2.27 -5.29 -22.56
CA GLY A 142 3.18 -5.45 -23.69
C GLY A 142 4.61 -4.96 -23.42
N TRP A 143 4.99 -4.72 -22.17
CA TRP A 143 6.37 -4.44 -21.81
C TRP A 143 7.21 -5.72 -21.83
N PRO A 144 8.20 -5.86 -22.73
CA PRO A 144 9.02 -7.06 -22.77
C PRO A 144 9.95 -7.11 -21.56
N GLN A 145 10.12 -8.31 -21.00
CA GLN A 145 10.89 -8.54 -19.78
C GLN A 145 12.33 -8.06 -19.86
N MET A 146 12.98 -8.17 -21.03
CA MET A 146 14.33 -7.62 -21.21
C MET A 146 14.38 -6.11 -20.98
N ARG A 147 13.34 -5.38 -21.40
CA ARG A 147 13.24 -3.93 -21.19
C ARG A 147 13.01 -3.60 -19.72
N LEU A 148 12.09 -4.32 -19.07
CA LEU A 148 11.84 -4.19 -17.63
C LEU A 148 13.12 -4.45 -16.82
N GLY A 149 13.91 -5.46 -17.20
CA GLY A 149 15.18 -5.79 -16.53
C GLY A 149 16.19 -4.65 -16.63
N ARG A 150 16.32 -4.05 -17.82
CA ARG A 150 17.18 -2.89 -18.05
C ARG A 150 16.76 -1.69 -17.20
N GLU A 151 15.47 -1.39 -17.13
CA GLU A 151 14.92 -0.28 -16.32
C GLU A 151 15.13 -0.49 -14.81
N LEU A 152 15.13 -1.74 -14.34
CA LEU A 152 15.42 -2.09 -12.95
C LEU A 152 16.91 -2.18 -12.62
N GLY A 153 17.80 -2.02 -13.61
CA GLY A 153 19.24 -2.23 -13.45
C GLY A 153 19.63 -3.71 -13.25
N ILE A 154 18.75 -4.63 -13.61
CA ILE A 154 18.95 -6.08 -13.46
C ILE A 154 19.49 -6.63 -14.80
N LYS A 155 20.74 -7.07 -14.80
CA LYS A 155 21.47 -7.46 -16.03
C LYS A 155 20.89 -8.68 -16.77
N HIS A 156 20.08 -9.52 -16.12
CA HIS A 156 19.55 -10.75 -16.74
C HIS A 156 18.02 -10.86 -16.68
N HIS A 157 17.39 -11.10 -17.83
CA HIS A 157 15.94 -11.31 -17.97
C HIS A 157 15.41 -12.53 -17.18
N ARG A 158 16.23 -13.56 -16.98
CA ARG A 158 15.89 -14.73 -16.14
C ARG A 158 15.57 -14.33 -14.70
N LEU A 159 16.14 -13.22 -14.24
CA LEU A 159 15.89 -12.72 -12.89
C LEU A 159 14.47 -12.13 -12.78
N ILE A 160 13.84 -11.65 -13.85
CA ILE A 160 12.43 -11.23 -13.80
C ILE A 160 11.50 -12.42 -13.65
N TRP A 161 11.72 -13.51 -14.39
CA TRP A 161 10.96 -14.75 -14.19
C TRP A 161 11.11 -15.30 -12.77
N ASP A 162 12.34 -15.23 -12.25
CA ASP A 162 12.62 -15.61 -10.87
C ASP A 162 11.90 -14.69 -9.87
N GLN A 163 11.89 -13.37 -10.09
CA GLN A 163 11.12 -12.44 -9.24
C GLN A 163 9.61 -12.70 -9.29
N VAL A 164 9.05 -13.03 -10.46
CA VAL A 164 7.63 -13.36 -10.61
C VAL A 164 7.28 -14.65 -9.84
N ARG A 165 8.22 -15.56 -9.63
CA ARG A 165 7.98 -16.82 -8.89
C ARG A 165 8.31 -16.73 -7.40
N LYS A 166 9.04 -15.72 -6.96
CA LYS A 166 9.42 -15.55 -5.56
C LYS A 166 8.24 -15.14 -4.69
N ASP A 167 8.05 -15.89 -3.61
CA ASP A 167 7.08 -15.52 -2.58
C ASP A 167 7.58 -14.41 -1.66
N VAL A 168 8.89 -14.20 -1.63
CA VAL A 168 9.52 -13.20 -0.77
C VAL A 168 10.57 -12.43 -1.54
N VAL A 169 10.49 -11.11 -1.52
CA VAL A 169 11.43 -10.19 -2.17
C VAL A 169 12.05 -9.22 -1.16
N SER A 170 13.12 -8.54 -1.56
CA SER A 170 13.66 -7.46 -0.74
C SER A 170 12.78 -6.21 -0.82
N GLY A 171 12.69 -5.44 0.25
CA GLY A 171 11.94 -4.18 0.28
C GLY A 171 12.43 -3.17 -0.77
N ASP A 172 13.74 -3.17 -1.07
CA ASP A 172 14.31 -2.36 -2.15
C ASP A 172 13.81 -2.78 -3.54
N THR A 173 13.77 -4.09 -3.80
CA THR A 173 13.21 -4.64 -5.05
C THR A 173 11.73 -4.29 -5.18
N ALA A 174 10.94 -4.48 -4.13
CA ALA A 174 9.51 -4.16 -4.13
C ALA A 174 9.25 -2.68 -4.47
N ARG A 175 10.01 -1.75 -3.86
CA ARG A 175 9.92 -0.32 -4.19
C ARG A 175 10.29 -0.01 -5.63
N LYS A 176 11.43 -0.53 -6.12
CA LYS A 176 11.86 -0.31 -7.51
C LYS A 176 10.83 -0.80 -8.51
N VAL A 177 10.19 -1.93 -8.24
CA VAL A 177 9.12 -2.47 -9.10
C VAL A 177 7.85 -1.64 -9.02
N ARG A 178 7.43 -1.20 -7.82
CA ARG A 178 6.32 -0.24 -7.66
C ARG A 178 6.58 1.02 -8.48
N ASP A 179 7.74 1.65 -8.31
CA ASP A 179 8.07 2.91 -8.98
C ASP A 179 8.16 2.72 -10.51
N LEU A 180 8.62 1.55 -10.98
CA LEU A 180 8.59 1.20 -12.39
C LEU A 180 7.16 1.03 -12.91
N TYR A 181 6.30 0.37 -12.14
CA TYR A 181 4.90 0.17 -12.48
C TYR A 181 4.18 1.51 -12.64
N GLU A 182 4.28 2.39 -11.65
CA GLU A 182 3.67 3.74 -11.69
C GLU A 182 4.07 4.53 -12.95
N ARG A 183 5.31 4.37 -13.40
CA ARG A 183 5.81 5.05 -14.60
C ARG A 183 5.31 4.47 -15.92
N LEU A 184 4.98 3.17 -15.96
CA LEU A 184 4.83 2.42 -17.21
C LEU A 184 3.44 1.83 -17.42
N TRP A 185 2.63 1.72 -16.37
CA TRP A 185 1.36 0.98 -16.43
C TRP A 185 0.41 1.55 -17.50
N ASN A 186 0.35 2.87 -17.68
CA ASN A 186 -0.50 3.53 -18.68
C ASN A 186 0.30 4.10 -19.88
N VAL A 187 1.48 3.55 -20.17
CA VAL A 187 2.33 4.01 -21.27
C VAL A 187 2.42 2.96 -22.36
N ASP A 188 2.15 3.36 -23.60
CA ASP A 188 2.36 2.50 -24.77
C ASP A 188 3.87 2.22 -24.97
N PRO A 189 4.32 0.95 -24.89
CA PRO A 189 5.71 0.60 -25.10
C PRO A 189 6.27 1.04 -26.46
N ALA A 190 5.44 1.15 -27.50
CA ALA A 190 5.88 1.56 -28.84
C ALA A 190 6.46 2.98 -28.82
N THR A 191 5.85 3.89 -28.06
CA THR A 191 6.34 5.28 -27.88
C THR A 191 7.70 5.36 -27.19
N ARG A 192 8.10 4.29 -26.49
CA ARG A 192 9.40 4.17 -25.81
C ARG A 192 10.41 3.32 -26.59
N GLY A 193 10.17 3.13 -27.89
CA GLY A 193 11.07 2.47 -28.82
C GLY A 193 11.08 0.94 -28.70
N VAL A 194 9.99 0.34 -28.19
CA VAL A 194 9.81 -1.12 -28.22
C VAL A 194 9.18 -1.50 -29.56
N SER A 195 9.82 -2.41 -30.31
CA SER A 195 9.26 -2.92 -31.56
C SER A 195 7.93 -3.66 -31.33
N LEU A 196 6.97 -3.46 -32.23
CA LEU A 196 5.66 -4.11 -32.23
C LEU A 196 5.75 -5.64 -32.09
N ARG A 197 6.79 -6.27 -32.67
CA ARG A 197 7.04 -7.70 -32.53
C ARG A 197 7.24 -8.11 -31.06
N TYR A 198 8.03 -7.35 -30.30
CA TYR A 198 8.31 -7.66 -28.89
C TYR A 198 7.12 -7.33 -27.99
N ILE A 199 6.33 -6.32 -28.33
CA ILE A 199 5.07 -6.00 -27.65
C ILE A 199 4.11 -7.17 -27.80
N ALA A 200 3.88 -7.65 -29.02
CA ALA A 200 3.02 -8.80 -29.28
C ALA A 200 3.51 -10.06 -28.56
N GLN A 201 4.83 -10.31 -28.55
CA GLN A 201 5.41 -11.43 -27.83
C GLN A 201 5.18 -11.34 -26.30
N ALA A 202 5.34 -10.15 -25.71
CA ALA A 202 5.09 -9.94 -24.29
C ALA A 202 3.62 -10.19 -23.93
N LYS A 203 2.68 -9.67 -24.74
CA LYS A 203 1.25 -9.92 -24.58
C LYS A 203 0.91 -11.41 -24.71
N GLN A 204 1.51 -12.10 -25.68
CA GLN A 204 1.31 -13.54 -25.84
C GLN A 204 1.80 -14.34 -24.62
N ILE A 205 2.95 -13.97 -24.05
CA ILE A 205 3.45 -14.58 -22.81
C ILE A 205 2.44 -14.39 -21.67
N ALA A 206 1.88 -13.19 -21.53
CA ALA A 206 0.88 -12.91 -20.50
C ALA A 206 -0.37 -13.78 -20.68
N VAL A 207 -0.91 -13.89 -21.90
CA VAL A 207 -2.06 -14.76 -22.21
C VAL A 207 -1.76 -16.22 -21.89
N THR A 208 -0.63 -16.75 -22.35
CA THR A 208 -0.24 -18.15 -22.09
C THR A 208 -0.08 -18.47 -20.60
N ASN A 209 0.31 -17.48 -19.78
CA ASN A 209 0.49 -17.67 -18.34
C ASN A 209 -0.71 -17.16 -17.51
N GLY A 210 -1.80 -16.70 -18.15
CA GLY A 210 -2.97 -16.17 -17.46
C GLY A 210 -2.69 -14.90 -16.63
N TRP A 211 -1.79 -14.04 -17.09
CA TRP A 211 -1.41 -12.82 -16.36
C TRP A 211 -2.38 -11.68 -16.62
N ALA A 212 -2.98 -11.18 -15.55
CA ALA A 212 -3.92 -10.06 -15.57
C ALA A 212 -3.23 -8.74 -15.96
N PRO A 213 -3.90 -7.87 -16.75
CA PRO A 213 -3.45 -6.51 -17.02
C PRO A 213 -3.60 -5.59 -15.80
N PRO A 214 -3.01 -4.38 -15.81
CA PRO A 214 -3.15 -3.40 -14.73
C PRO A 214 -4.60 -3.10 -14.36
N ALA A 215 -5.46 -2.90 -15.37
CA ALA A 215 -6.87 -2.55 -15.17
C ALA A 215 -7.70 -3.64 -14.48
N ALA A 216 -7.19 -4.88 -14.41
CA ALA A 216 -7.85 -5.98 -13.71
C ALA A 216 -7.55 -5.97 -12.20
N TRP A 217 -6.61 -5.14 -11.74
CA TRP A 217 -6.27 -5.03 -10.33
C TRP A 217 -6.82 -3.74 -9.74
N ASP A 218 -7.43 -3.85 -8.56
CA ASP A 218 -7.68 -2.69 -7.72
C ASP A 218 -6.35 -2.21 -7.10
N ASP A 219 -6.02 -0.94 -7.32
CA ASP A 219 -4.78 -0.32 -6.86
C ASP A 219 -4.59 -0.41 -5.34
N ASP A 220 -5.67 -0.39 -4.56
CA ASP A 220 -5.63 -0.49 -3.09
C ASP A 220 -5.37 -1.92 -2.61
N TYR A 221 -5.69 -2.93 -3.42
CA TYR A 221 -5.68 -4.34 -3.02
C TYR A 221 -4.68 -5.21 -3.80
N ILE A 222 -3.96 -4.67 -4.79
CA ILE A 222 -2.98 -5.41 -5.60
C ILE A 222 -1.92 -6.14 -4.74
N ASP A 223 -1.59 -5.61 -3.56
CA ASP A 223 -0.62 -6.19 -2.62
C ASP A 223 -1.22 -7.27 -1.70
N SER A 224 -2.55 -7.37 -1.63
CA SER A 224 -3.24 -8.31 -0.75
C SER A 224 -3.27 -9.71 -1.36
N PRO A 225 -2.75 -10.75 -0.68
CA PRO A 225 -2.78 -12.12 -1.20
C PRO A 225 -4.19 -12.64 -1.50
N ALA A 226 -5.19 -12.16 -0.75
CA ALA A 226 -6.60 -12.53 -0.93
C ALA A 226 -7.29 -11.81 -2.10
N ALA A 227 -6.68 -10.77 -2.68
CA ALA A 227 -7.27 -10.07 -3.82
C ALA A 227 -7.20 -10.94 -5.08
N ALA A 228 -8.28 -10.93 -5.87
CA ALA A 228 -8.36 -11.58 -7.17
C ALA A 228 -8.48 -10.52 -8.27
N PRO A 229 -7.91 -10.74 -9.46
CA PRO A 229 -8.07 -9.82 -10.56
C PRO A 229 -9.49 -9.92 -11.12
N ASP A 230 -10.10 -8.77 -11.42
CA ASP A 230 -11.32 -8.71 -12.21
C ASP A 230 -10.94 -8.67 -13.69
N LEU A 231 -11.05 -9.82 -14.35
CA LEU A 231 -10.76 -9.95 -15.77
C LEU A 231 -11.95 -9.51 -16.65
N GLY A 232 -13.05 -9.08 -16.05
CA GLY A 232 -14.33 -8.87 -16.73
C GLY A 232 -14.96 -10.18 -17.20
N GLU A 233 -16.12 -10.07 -17.83
CA GLU A 233 -16.73 -11.20 -18.53
C GLU A 233 -15.93 -11.51 -19.80
N HIS A 234 -15.76 -12.82 -20.09
CA HIS A 234 -15.12 -13.24 -21.33
C HIS A 234 -16.09 -13.06 -22.50
N VAL A 235 -16.07 -11.88 -23.09
CA VAL A 235 -16.86 -11.55 -24.28
C VAL A 235 -16.06 -11.86 -25.54
N ASP A 236 -16.66 -12.48 -26.55
CA ASP A 236 -15.95 -12.70 -27.82
C ASP A 236 -15.59 -11.36 -28.47
N ARG A 237 -14.46 -11.35 -29.19
CA ARG A 237 -13.88 -10.13 -29.75
C ARG A 237 -14.85 -9.32 -30.62
N TYR A 238 -15.72 -9.99 -31.39
CA TYR A 238 -16.66 -9.30 -32.26
C TYR A 238 -17.80 -8.66 -31.46
N THR A 239 -18.28 -9.34 -30.42
CA THR A 239 -19.27 -8.76 -29.50
C THR A 239 -18.71 -7.55 -28.76
N ALA A 240 -17.51 -7.65 -28.17
CA ALA A 240 -16.89 -6.52 -27.48
C ALA A 240 -16.72 -5.29 -28.40
N ILE A 241 -16.21 -5.50 -29.63
CA ILE A 241 -16.08 -4.42 -30.63
C ILE A 241 -17.44 -3.82 -31.00
N ALA A 242 -18.46 -4.66 -31.19
CA ALA A 242 -19.80 -4.20 -31.56
C ALA A 242 -20.48 -3.41 -30.43
N GLU A 243 -20.38 -3.88 -29.19
CA GLU A 243 -20.96 -3.22 -28.02
C GLU A 243 -20.27 -1.87 -27.73
N ASP A 244 -18.94 -1.84 -27.71
CA ASP A 244 -18.16 -0.60 -27.50
C ASP A 244 -18.47 0.43 -28.59
N ALA A 245 -18.54 -0.01 -29.85
CA ALA A 245 -18.87 0.87 -30.96
C ALA A 245 -20.31 1.40 -30.86
N ARG A 246 -21.28 0.56 -30.49
CA ARG A 246 -22.66 0.98 -30.25
C ARG A 246 -22.74 2.00 -29.12
N TRP A 247 -22.04 1.78 -28.00
CA TRP A 247 -22.02 2.72 -26.89
C TRP A 247 -21.45 4.08 -27.31
N LEU A 248 -20.34 4.10 -28.07
CA LEU A 248 -19.78 5.32 -28.64
C LEU A 248 -20.76 6.03 -29.60
N MET A 249 -21.53 5.28 -30.38
CA MET A 249 -22.50 5.84 -31.31
C MET A 249 -23.75 6.37 -30.60
N SER A 250 -24.34 5.61 -29.68
CA SER A 250 -25.60 5.94 -29.01
C SER A 250 -25.44 6.97 -27.89
N THR A 251 -24.37 6.86 -27.09
CA THR A 251 -24.18 7.70 -25.90
C THR A 251 -23.40 8.97 -26.22
N GLN A 252 -22.41 8.86 -27.11
CA GLN A 252 -21.50 9.96 -27.43
C GLN A 252 -21.75 10.57 -28.82
N GLY A 253 -22.71 10.03 -29.59
CA GLY A 253 -23.11 10.56 -30.90
C GLY A 253 -22.06 10.38 -32.00
N TYR A 254 -21.08 9.49 -31.84
CA TYR A 254 -20.05 9.28 -32.86
C TYR A 254 -20.61 8.60 -34.11
N THR A 255 -20.04 8.95 -35.28
CA THR A 255 -20.25 8.19 -36.51
C THR A 255 -19.47 6.87 -36.47
N VAL A 256 -19.86 5.90 -37.32
CA VAL A 256 -19.15 4.60 -37.45
C VAL A 256 -17.65 4.78 -37.70
N ALA A 257 -17.26 5.76 -38.52
CA ALA A 257 -15.85 6.02 -38.81
C ALA A 257 -15.10 6.57 -37.58
N GLN A 258 -15.73 7.44 -36.79
CA GLN A 258 -15.14 7.98 -35.56
C GLN A 258 -15.05 6.90 -34.47
N ALA A 259 -16.07 6.05 -34.35
CA ALA A 259 -16.05 4.91 -33.43
C ALA A 259 -14.93 3.92 -33.80
N ALA A 260 -14.80 3.54 -35.08
CA ALA A 260 -13.71 2.70 -35.55
C ALA A 260 -12.33 3.30 -35.25
N HIS A 261 -12.17 4.62 -35.49
CA HIS A 261 -10.93 5.33 -35.18
C HIS A 261 -10.61 5.33 -33.68
N ARG A 262 -11.61 5.60 -32.82
CA ARG A 262 -11.49 5.55 -31.35
C ARG A 262 -11.08 4.17 -30.85
N LEU A 263 -11.63 3.12 -31.44
CA LEU A 263 -11.31 1.73 -31.11
C LEU A 263 -10.00 1.24 -31.75
N GLY A 264 -9.33 2.06 -32.57
CA GLY A 264 -8.07 1.70 -33.22
C GLY A 264 -8.21 0.58 -34.27
N ILE A 265 -9.39 0.43 -34.88
CA ILE A 265 -9.67 -0.59 -35.91
C ILE A 265 -10.11 0.05 -37.23
N THR A 266 -10.05 -0.71 -38.31
CA THR A 266 -10.56 -0.25 -39.60
C THR A 266 -12.08 -0.27 -39.63
N LYS A 267 -12.66 0.61 -40.45
CA LYS A 267 -14.12 0.67 -40.67
C LYS A 267 -14.69 -0.67 -41.14
N ASP A 268 -13.97 -1.36 -42.02
CA ASP A 268 -14.37 -2.67 -42.54
C ASP A 268 -14.37 -3.75 -41.45
N HIS A 269 -13.43 -3.69 -40.53
CA HIS A 269 -13.38 -4.62 -39.40
C HIS A 269 -14.54 -4.37 -38.42
N LEU A 270 -14.90 -3.11 -38.21
CA LEU A 270 -16.08 -2.76 -37.42
C LEU A 270 -17.39 -3.21 -38.09
N TYR A 271 -17.52 -3.07 -39.41
CA TYR A 271 -18.67 -3.61 -40.13
C TYR A 271 -18.78 -5.12 -40.01
N ARG A 272 -17.66 -5.85 -40.11
CA ARG A 272 -17.66 -7.30 -39.89
C ARG A 272 -18.12 -7.66 -38.47
N ALA A 273 -17.74 -6.87 -37.46
CA ALA A 273 -18.20 -7.07 -36.09
C ALA A 273 -19.72 -6.92 -35.97
N PHE A 274 -20.29 -5.86 -36.54
CA PHE A 274 -21.75 -5.68 -36.58
C PHE A 274 -22.48 -6.77 -37.35
N SER A 275 -21.92 -7.26 -38.46
CA SER A 275 -22.54 -8.36 -39.22
C SER A 275 -22.53 -9.68 -38.47
N GLN A 276 -21.47 -9.97 -37.70
CA GLN A 276 -21.37 -11.20 -36.91
C GLN A 276 -22.23 -11.16 -35.65
N ARG A 277 -22.44 -9.96 -35.10
CA ARG A 277 -23.21 -9.71 -33.88
C ARG A 277 -24.26 -8.64 -34.16
N PRO A 278 -25.32 -8.93 -34.93
CA PRO A 278 -26.41 -7.99 -35.15
C PRO A 278 -27.10 -7.65 -33.82
N GLU A 279 -27.76 -6.49 -33.74
CA GLU A 279 -28.52 -6.14 -32.53
C GLU A 279 -29.62 -7.19 -32.31
N THR A 280 -29.49 -7.99 -31.26
CA THR A 280 -30.59 -8.80 -30.78
C THR A 280 -31.60 -7.85 -30.17
N ASN A 281 -32.73 -7.69 -30.87
CA ASN A 281 -33.86 -6.90 -30.44
C ASN A 281 -34.61 -7.66 -29.31
N GLU A 282 -33.94 -7.97 -28.20
CA GLU A 282 -34.53 -8.58 -27.00
C GLU A 282 -34.89 -7.50 -25.96
N ALA A 283 -35.62 -6.49 -26.41
CA ALA A 283 -36.23 -5.48 -25.54
C ALA A 283 -37.60 -5.05 -26.04
N VAL A 284 -38.48 -6.01 -26.38
CA VAL A 284 -39.95 -5.81 -26.40
C VAL A 284 -40.65 -7.14 -26.03
N ALA A 285 -40.43 -7.64 -24.82
CA ALA A 285 -41.33 -8.61 -24.17
C ALA A 285 -40.93 -8.82 -22.69
N ALA A 286 -41.17 -7.81 -21.85
CA ALA A 286 -41.41 -7.96 -20.41
C ALA A 286 -42.21 -6.75 -19.91
#